data_AF-A0A8R2JV47-F1
#
_entry.id   AF-A0A8R2JV47-F1
#
_cell.length_a   1.000
_cell.length_b   1.000
_cell.length_c   1.000
_cell.angle_alpha   90.00
_cell.angle_beta   90.00
_cell.angle_gamma   90.00
#
_symmetry.space_group_name_H-M   'P 1'
#
loop_
_entity.id
_entity.type
_entity.pdbx_description
1 polymer ?
#
loop_
_entity_poly.entity_id
_entity_poly.type
_entity_poly.pdbx_seq_one_letter_code
_entity_poly.pdbx_strand_id
1 'polypeptide(L)'
;MRPPATVLLDGGFEWDVTPCYFSENSSESEDSDKDEDNEASKKKMRKLKFKNQWREEKKQREIRNRKLEAELIQIERDPLNPDHYERLLLDNPGSSFIWMKYMAFYLHTRNLETARATAKRALTTIDAREEIEKLNVWTALLIAEELYGNKESFKQTMNEALRSNDEYMVYIKILEIFEESNVLKGLDKFTSKIITKFSDSLDAYLRCAIMYFRLNKSDQARLILQKAISNLPTKSHVIMISKFALLENHVGSKEEAQTLFEHVLTCYPSRINVLSLYVDMLVKSNKIDLARRALERATTQTLAPKKMNSLFNKWLKLEKKYGTSESVDKVKICMNNKIMLQK
;
A
#
# COMPACT_ATOMS: atom_id res chain seq x y z
N MET A 1 -6.82 22.52 25.55
CA MET A 1 -5.88 22.06 24.50
C MET A 1 -6.33 20.68 24.08
N ARG A 2 -6.76 20.51 22.82
CA ARG A 2 -7.26 19.23 22.29
C ARG A 2 -6.11 18.19 22.31
N PRO A 3 -6.35 16.96 22.76
CA PRO A 3 -5.34 15.90 22.66
C PRO A 3 -5.07 15.62 21.17
N PRO A 4 -3.85 15.20 20.79
CA PRO A 4 -3.61 14.72 19.45
C PRO A 4 -4.48 13.48 19.26
N ALA A 5 -5.42 13.55 18.31
CA ALA A 5 -6.24 12.42 17.95
C ALA A 5 -5.31 11.25 17.63
N THR A 6 -5.39 10.17 18.41
CA THR A 6 -4.86 8.87 18.03
C THR A 6 -5.71 8.42 16.84
N VAL A 7 -5.32 8.88 15.64
CA VAL A 7 -5.93 8.48 14.39
C VAL A 7 -5.53 7.02 14.21
N LEU A 8 -6.47 6.16 14.54
CA LEU A 8 -6.52 4.77 14.08
C LEU A 8 -6.05 4.71 12.64
N LEU A 9 -5.09 3.81 12.42
CA LEU A 9 -4.54 3.37 11.15
C LEU A 9 -5.64 3.13 10.11
N ASP A 10 -6.02 4.17 9.36
CA ASP A 10 -6.91 4.05 8.19
C ASP A 10 -6.48 4.98 7.06
N GLY A 11 -5.18 4.90 6.74
CA GLY A 11 -4.57 5.51 5.56
C GLY A 11 -3.79 4.48 4.76
N GLY A 12 -4.18 3.21 4.84
CA GLY A 12 -3.65 2.15 4.00
C GLY A 12 -4.03 2.45 2.57
N PHE A 13 -3.08 2.95 1.79
CA PHE A 13 -3.20 3.02 0.33
C PHE A 13 -3.47 1.59 -0.18
N GLU A 14 -4.75 1.28 -0.37
CA GLU A 14 -5.20 -0.01 -0.85
C GLU A 14 -4.93 -0.05 -2.35
N TRP A 15 -4.04 -0.95 -2.77
CA TRP A 15 -3.67 -1.17 -4.16
C TRP A 15 -4.83 -1.80 -4.93
N ASP A 16 -5.91 -1.04 -5.15
CA ASP A 16 -7.01 -1.39 -6.05
C ASP A 16 -6.59 -1.21 -7.52
N VAL A 17 -5.40 -1.73 -7.85
CA VAL A 17 -4.97 -1.99 -9.21
C VAL A 17 -4.93 -3.51 -9.31
N THR A 18 -5.99 -4.07 -9.90
CA THR A 18 -6.15 -5.51 -10.15
C THR A 18 -4.82 -6.18 -10.49
N PRO A 19 -4.42 -7.29 -9.81
CA PRO A 19 -3.15 -7.99 -10.02
C PRO A 19 -2.82 -8.35 -11.48
N CYS A 20 -3.83 -8.38 -12.36
CA CYS A 20 -3.69 -8.67 -13.78
C CYS A 20 -2.79 -7.68 -14.55
N TYR A 21 -2.55 -6.46 -14.05
CA TYR A 21 -1.74 -5.47 -14.78
C TYR A 21 -0.23 -5.73 -14.73
N PHE A 22 0.24 -6.43 -13.69
CA PHE A 22 1.68 -6.56 -13.37
C PHE A 22 2.24 -7.99 -13.47
N SER A 23 1.41 -9.00 -13.71
CA SER A 23 1.89 -10.36 -14.02
C SER A 23 2.34 -10.42 -15.47
N GLU A 24 3.65 -10.41 -15.72
CA GLU A 24 4.20 -10.65 -17.06
C GLU A 24 4.33 -12.14 -17.37
N ASN A 25 3.89 -12.47 -18.59
CA ASN A 25 4.28 -13.60 -19.43
C ASN A 25 5.45 -14.46 -18.94
N SER A 26 5.13 -15.68 -18.52
CA SER A 26 5.99 -16.85 -18.66
C SER A 26 5.27 -17.85 -19.55
N SER A 27 5.78 -18.06 -20.76
CA SER A 27 5.57 -19.22 -21.64
C SER A 27 4.13 -19.79 -21.71
N GLU A 28 3.30 -19.25 -22.59
CA GLU A 28 2.21 -20.03 -23.19
C GLU A 28 2.83 -20.93 -24.27
N SER A 29 3.41 -22.05 -23.84
CA SER A 29 3.62 -23.20 -24.71
C SER A 29 2.27 -23.88 -24.88
N GLU A 30 1.84 -23.98 -26.14
CA GLU A 30 0.72 -24.77 -26.60
C GLU A 30 0.85 -26.20 -26.06
N ASP A 31 -0.16 -26.67 -25.31
CA ASP A 31 -0.37 -28.11 -25.20
C ASP A 31 -1.87 -28.41 -25.26
N SER A 32 -2.17 -29.40 -26.09
CA SER A 32 -3.48 -29.81 -26.56
C SER A 32 -4.24 -30.57 -25.48
N ASP A 33 -5.55 -30.33 -25.41
CA ASP A 33 -6.52 -31.03 -24.54
C ASP A 33 -6.38 -32.56 -24.59
N LYS A 34 -6.20 -33.21 -23.42
CA LYS A 34 -6.83 -34.50 -23.01
C LYS A 34 -6.92 -34.64 -21.47
N ASP A 35 -8.15 -34.53 -20.96
CA ASP A 35 -8.76 -35.25 -19.82
C ASP A 35 -7.98 -35.54 -18.52
N GLU A 36 -7.95 -34.60 -17.55
CA GLU A 36 -7.78 -34.88 -16.09
C GLU A 36 -8.46 -33.82 -15.18
N ASP A 37 -9.77 -33.60 -15.31
CA ASP A 37 -10.46 -32.40 -14.75
C ASP A 37 -10.94 -32.47 -13.27
N ASN A 38 -10.72 -33.57 -12.56
CA ASN A 38 -11.28 -33.76 -11.21
C ASN A 38 -10.41 -33.25 -10.05
N GLU A 39 -9.10 -33.06 -10.27
CA GLU A 39 -8.18 -32.68 -9.19
C GLU A 39 -7.94 -31.16 -9.07
N ALA A 40 -7.89 -30.46 -10.20
CA ALA A 40 -7.71 -29.00 -10.25
C ALA A 40 -8.93 -28.26 -9.66
N SER A 41 -10.13 -28.79 -9.87
CA SER A 41 -11.40 -28.25 -9.35
C SER A 41 -11.50 -28.34 -7.83
N LYS A 42 -11.04 -29.46 -7.23
CA LYS A 42 -10.98 -29.64 -5.76
C LYS A 42 -9.94 -28.70 -5.11
N LYS A 43 -8.78 -28.50 -5.75
CA LYS A 43 -7.74 -27.55 -5.28
C LYS A 43 -8.23 -26.09 -5.33
N LYS A 44 -8.97 -25.69 -6.38
CA LYS A 44 -9.60 -24.36 -6.49
C LYS A 44 -10.68 -24.15 -5.42
N MET A 45 -11.53 -25.15 -5.17
CA MET A 45 -12.57 -25.08 -4.12
C MET A 45 -11.99 -24.98 -2.70
N ARG A 46 -10.90 -25.71 -2.40
CA ARG A 46 -10.20 -25.61 -1.11
C ARG A 46 -9.59 -24.21 -0.89
N LYS A 47 -8.93 -23.64 -1.92
CA LYS A 47 -8.39 -22.27 -1.85
C LYS A 47 -9.50 -21.22 -1.65
N LEU A 48 -10.65 -21.38 -2.30
CA LEU A 48 -11.78 -20.48 -2.14
C LEU A 48 -12.40 -20.58 -0.72
N LYS A 49 -12.53 -21.80 -0.18
CA LYS A 49 -13.02 -22.03 1.17
C LYS A 49 -12.10 -21.42 2.24
N PHE A 50 -10.78 -21.60 2.09
CA PHE A 50 -9.78 -20.95 2.96
C PHE A 50 -9.84 -19.43 2.87
N LYS A 51 -9.94 -18.85 1.65
CA LYS A 51 -10.07 -17.40 1.46
C LYS A 51 -11.37 -16.83 2.05
N ASN A 52 -12.44 -17.60 2.06
CA ASN A 52 -13.72 -17.21 2.67
C ASN A 52 -13.66 -17.31 4.19
N GLN A 53 -13.05 -18.37 4.75
CA GLN A 53 -12.81 -18.49 6.19
C GLN A 53 -11.94 -17.35 6.71
N TRP A 54 -10.84 -17.04 6.02
CA TRP A 54 -9.97 -15.92 6.38
C TRP A 54 -10.70 -14.57 6.33
N ARG A 55 -11.58 -14.36 5.34
CA ARG A 55 -12.42 -13.16 5.26
C ARG A 55 -13.43 -13.09 6.41
N GLU A 56 -14.02 -14.21 6.78
CA GLU A 56 -14.96 -14.29 7.89
C GLU A 56 -14.25 -14.06 9.23
N GLU A 57 -13.10 -14.69 9.47
CA GLU A 57 -12.26 -14.42 10.64
C GLU A 57 -11.82 -12.96 10.71
N LYS A 58 -11.46 -12.35 9.57
CA LYS A 58 -11.13 -10.92 9.50
C LYS A 58 -12.32 -10.06 9.89
N LYS A 59 -13.53 -10.35 9.38
CA LYS A 59 -14.77 -9.66 9.76
C LYS A 59 -15.11 -9.86 11.24
N GLN A 60 -14.99 -11.07 11.76
CA GLN A 60 -15.25 -11.35 13.17
C GLN A 60 -14.25 -10.64 14.08
N ARG A 61 -12.97 -10.58 13.68
CA ARG A 61 -11.94 -9.78 14.37
C ARG A 61 -12.28 -8.29 14.31
N GLU A 62 -12.72 -7.78 13.17
CA GLU A 62 -13.12 -6.38 13.03
C GLU A 62 -14.36 -6.06 13.87
N ILE A 63 -15.37 -6.93 13.89
CA ILE A 63 -16.56 -6.80 14.75
C ILE A 63 -16.16 -6.84 16.22
N ARG A 64 -15.24 -7.73 16.60
CA ARG A 64 -14.71 -7.83 17.97
C ARG A 64 -13.97 -6.55 18.35
N ASN A 65 -13.13 -6.02 17.46
CA ASN A 65 -12.43 -4.76 17.66
C ASN A 65 -13.41 -3.60 17.76
N ARG A 66 -14.44 -3.53 16.92
CA ARG A 66 -15.50 -2.50 17.00
C ARG A 66 -16.31 -2.59 18.29
N LYS A 67 -16.59 -3.79 18.80
CA LYS A 67 -17.25 -3.97 20.10
C LYS A 67 -16.36 -3.49 21.24
N LEU A 68 -15.08 -3.89 21.23
CA LEU A 68 -14.09 -3.41 22.19
C LEU A 68 -13.94 -1.88 22.10
N GLU A 69 -13.87 -1.32 20.90
CA GLU A 69 -13.84 0.13 20.67
C GLU A 69 -15.09 0.81 21.21
N ALA A 70 -16.29 0.26 20.98
CA ALA A 70 -17.54 0.81 21.48
C ALA A 70 -17.63 0.74 23.02
N GLU A 71 -17.19 -0.36 23.63
CA GLU A 71 -17.03 -0.47 25.07
C GLU A 71 -16.04 0.59 25.57
N LEU A 72 -14.89 0.74 24.91
CA LEU A 72 -13.89 1.74 25.25
C LEU A 72 -14.35 3.20 25.05
N ILE A 73 -15.21 3.46 24.06
CA ILE A 73 -15.82 4.79 23.82
C ILE A 73 -16.92 5.08 24.86
N GLN A 74 -17.65 4.06 25.32
CA GLN A 74 -18.52 4.21 26.49
C GLN A 74 -17.68 4.51 27.75
N ILE A 75 -16.49 3.91 27.85
CA ILE A 75 -15.53 4.12 28.94
C ILE A 75 -14.85 5.51 28.86
N GLU A 76 -14.70 6.14 27.69
CA GLU A 76 -14.21 7.54 27.58
C GLU A 76 -15.08 8.57 28.32
N ARG A 77 -16.28 8.19 28.76
CA ARG A 77 -17.16 9.01 29.59
C ARG A 77 -16.93 8.88 31.10
N ASP A 78 -16.20 7.87 31.56
CA ASP A 78 -15.89 7.64 32.98
C ASP A 78 -14.38 7.87 33.29
N PRO A 79 -14.00 8.25 34.53
CA PRO A 79 -12.60 8.46 34.89
C PRO A 79 -11.81 7.14 34.82
N LEU A 80 -10.86 7.08 33.88
CA LEU A 80 -9.96 5.96 33.61
C LEU A 80 -9.12 5.57 34.85
N ASN A 81 -9.41 4.41 35.45
CA ASN A 81 -8.62 3.84 36.54
C ASN A 81 -7.77 2.65 36.04
N PRO A 82 -6.50 2.47 36.47
CA PRO A 82 -5.65 1.34 36.04
C PRO A 82 -6.31 -0.04 36.21
N ASP A 83 -7.06 -0.23 37.30
CA ASP A 83 -7.76 -1.48 37.61
C ASP A 83 -8.74 -1.92 36.51
N HIS A 84 -9.27 -0.96 35.75
CA HIS A 84 -10.20 -1.24 34.67
C HIS A 84 -9.49 -1.83 33.45
N TYR A 85 -8.30 -1.33 33.11
CA TYR A 85 -7.48 -1.90 32.05
C TYR A 85 -7.00 -3.31 32.42
N GLU A 86 -6.62 -3.53 33.69
CA GLU A 86 -6.26 -4.87 34.17
C GLU A 86 -7.42 -5.86 33.99
N ARG A 87 -8.66 -5.45 34.28
CA ARG A 87 -9.84 -6.30 34.05
C ARG A 87 -10.03 -6.66 32.58
N LEU A 88 -9.91 -5.70 31.66
CA LEU A 88 -10.03 -5.95 30.22
C LEU A 88 -8.91 -6.86 29.69
N LEU A 89 -7.71 -6.75 30.26
CA LEU A 89 -6.57 -7.60 29.92
C LEU A 89 -6.73 -9.04 30.42
N LEU A 90 -7.47 -9.27 31.52
CA LEU A 90 -7.85 -10.62 31.95
C LEU A 90 -8.74 -11.31 30.91
N ASP A 91 -9.68 -10.56 30.31
CA ASP A 91 -10.59 -11.11 29.30
C ASP A 91 -9.88 -11.34 27.95
N ASN A 92 -8.94 -10.45 27.57
CA ASN A 92 -8.24 -10.51 26.28
C ASN A 92 -6.74 -10.15 26.40
N PRO A 93 -5.89 -11.07 26.89
CA PRO A 93 -4.47 -10.77 27.15
C PRO A 93 -3.62 -10.57 25.89
N GLY A 94 -4.04 -11.13 24.75
CA GLY A 94 -3.31 -11.02 23.46
C GLY A 94 -3.58 -9.74 22.68
N SER A 95 -4.55 -8.90 23.09
CA SER A 95 -4.94 -7.73 22.31
C SER A 95 -3.96 -6.57 22.50
N SER A 96 -3.14 -6.27 21.48
CA SER A 96 -2.23 -5.11 21.48
C SER A 96 -2.99 -3.80 21.65
N PHE A 97 -4.24 -3.72 21.19
CA PHE A 97 -5.05 -2.51 21.25
C PHE A 97 -5.31 -2.06 22.70
N ILE A 98 -5.64 -3.00 23.58
CA ILE A 98 -5.88 -2.72 25.00
C ILE A 98 -4.57 -2.30 25.68
N TRP A 99 -3.47 -3.01 25.39
CA TRP A 99 -2.14 -2.66 25.88
C TRP A 99 -1.70 -1.26 25.43
N MET A 100 -1.93 -0.90 24.17
CA MET A 100 -1.61 0.42 23.62
C MET A 100 -2.41 1.53 24.31
N LYS A 101 -3.71 1.33 24.54
CA LYS A 101 -4.52 2.29 25.29
C LYS A 101 -4.08 2.42 26.75
N TYR A 102 -3.72 1.30 27.37
CA TYR A 102 -3.22 1.34 28.75
C TYR A 102 -1.90 2.10 28.86
N MET A 103 -0.97 1.89 27.91
CA MET A 103 0.24 2.71 27.80
C MET A 103 -0.09 4.19 27.56
N ALA A 104 -1.03 4.48 26.64
CA ALA A 104 -1.44 5.85 26.36
C ALA A 104 -2.00 6.55 27.60
N PHE A 105 -2.79 5.87 28.43
CA PHE A 105 -3.25 6.41 29.71
C PHE A 105 -2.08 6.87 30.60
N TYR A 106 -1.06 6.03 30.77
CA TYR A 106 0.13 6.40 31.54
C TYR A 106 0.92 7.56 30.92
N LEU A 107 0.96 7.65 29.58
CA LEU A 107 1.56 8.79 28.89
C LEU A 107 0.80 10.10 29.15
N HIS A 108 -0.54 10.07 29.21
CA HIS A 108 -1.33 11.25 29.58
C HIS A 108 -1.05 11.70 31.03
N THR A 109 -0.82 10.76 31.94
CA THR A 109 -0.41 11.04 33.33
C THR A 109 1.08 11.41 33.49
N ARG A 110 1.84 11.47 32.38
CA ARG A 110 3.30 11.72 32.33
C ARG A 110 4.18 10.69 33.06
N ASN A 111 3.68 9.48 33.29
CA ASN A 111 4.42 8.40 33.94
C ASN A 111 5.06 7.46 32.92
N LEU A 112 6.17 7.89 32.31
CA LEU A 112 6.85 7.14 31.25
C LEU A 112 7.40 5.78 31.72
N GLU A 113 7.91 5.70 32.95
CA GLU A 113 8.46 4.46 33.50
C GLU A 113 7.40 3.36 33.63
N THR A 114 6.21 3.73 34.10
CA THR A 114 5.08 2.80 34.20
C THR A 114 4.57 2.38 32.81
N ALA A 115 4.59 3.27 31.82
CA ALA A 115 4.27 2.93 30.44
C ALA A 115 5.27 1.91 29.87
N ARG A 116 6.58 2.08 30.11
CA ARG A 116 7.61 1.10 29.72
C ARG A 116 7.42 -0.25 30.39
N ALA A 117 7.14 -0.26 31.69
CA ALA A 117 6.89 -1.50 32.43
C ALA A 117 5.67 -2.23 31.87
N THR A 118 4.61 -1.50 31.55
CA THR A 118 3.39 -2.02 30.92
C THR A 118 3.69 -2.58 29.53
N ALA A 119 4.50 -1.90 28.71
CA ALA A 119 4.93 -2.37 27.40
C ALA A 119 5.72 -3.68 27.49
N LYS A 120 6.69 -3.76 28.42
CA LYS A 120 7.48 -4.97 28.65
C LYS A 120 6.60 -6.13 29.10
N ARG A 121 5.62 -5.86 29.97
CA ARG A 121 4.63 -6.85 30.40
C ARG A 121 3.80 -7.35 29.21
N ALA A 122 3.33 -6.44 28.36
CA ALA A 122 2.60 -6.79 27.13
C ALA A 122 3.41 -7.71 26.21
N LEU A 123 4.70 -7.43 26.02
CA LEU A 123 5.57 -8.24 25.17
C LEU A 123 5.81 -9.66 25.72
N THR A 124 5.77 -9.82 27.04
CA THR A 124 5.86 -11.15 27.69
C THR A 124 4.54 -11.89 27.74
N THR A 125 3.40 -11.20 27.81
CA THR A 125 2.07 -11.82 27.87
C THR A 125 1.54 -12.22 26.50
N ILE A 126 1.82 -11.44 25.46
CA ILE A 126 1.40 -11.74 24.08
C ILE A 126 2.19 -12.95 23.56
N ASP A 127 1.49 -13.90 22.94
CA ASP A 127 2.08 -15.10 22.35
C ASP A 127 3.07 -14.71 21.23
N ALA A 128 4.21 -15.41 21.16
CA ALA A 128 5.22 -15.20 20.13
C ALA A 128 4.69 -15.43 18.70
N ARG A 129 3.61 -16.22 18.55
CA ARG A 129 2.95 -16.43 17.26
C ARG A 129 2.24 -15.18 16.72
N GLU A 130 1.88 -14.25 17.59
CA GLU A 130 1.17 -13.02 17.22
C GLU A 130 2.16 -11.88 16.93
N GLU A 131 2.94 -12.03 15.87
CA GLU A 131 3.98 -11.07 15.46
C GLU A 131 3.43 -9.66 15.23
N ILE A 132 2.21 -9.55 14.68
CA ILE A 132 1.56 -8.26 14.40
C ILE A 132 1.19 -7.53 15.70
N GLU A 133 0.64 -8.24 16.68
CA GLU A 133 0.26 -7.66 17.97
C GLU A 133 1.51 -7.21 18.74
N LYS A 134 2.60 -8.00 18.69
CA LYS A 134 3.90 -7.59 19.25
C LYS A 134 4.47 -6.37 18.54
N LEU A 135 4.42 -6.34 17.22
CA LEU A 135 4.88 -5.19 16.43
C LEU A 135 4.14 -3.93 16.86
N ASN A 136 2.81 -3.99 17.04
CA ASN A 136 2.02 -2.85 17.50
C ASN A 136 2.48 -2.35 18.89
N VAL A 137 2.72 -3.26 19.85
CA VAL A 137 3.24 -2.87 21.17
C VAL A 137 4.63 -2.21 21.04
N TRP A 138 5.51 -2.76 20.21
CA TRP A 138 6.82 -2.15 19.93
C TRP A 138 6.69 -0.76 19.30
N THR A 139 5.74 -0.56 18.37
CA THR A 139 5.50 0.77 17.78
C THR A 139 5.05 1.78 18.82
N ALA A 140 4.13 1.40 19.71
CA ALA A 140 3.68 2.28 20.78
C ALA A 140 4.80 2.62 21.77
N LEU A 141 5.69 1.67 22.07
CA LEU A 141 6.88 1.92 22.89
C LEU A 141 7.83 2.90 22.19
N LEU A 142 8.09 2.73 20.89
CA LEU A 142 8.92 3.65 20.11
C LEU A 142 8.33 5.06 20.03
N ILE A 143 7.01 5.19 19.87
CA ILE A 143 6.30 6.48 19.92
C ILE A 143 6.48 7.14 21.29
N ALA A 144 6.33 6.38 22.38
CA ALA A 144 6.52 6.88 23.73
C ALA A 144 7.96 7.40 23.96
N GLU A 145 8.96 6.69 23.45
CA GLU A 145 10.37 7.10 23.54
C GLU A 145 10.69 8.32 22.66
N GLU A 146 10.07 8.46 21.49
CA GLU A 146 10.28 9.63 20.63
C GLU A 146 9.65 10.89 21.25
N LEU A 147 8.48 10.77 21.89
CA LEU A 147 7.77 11.92 22.48
C LEU A 147 8.35 12.37 23.82
N TYR A 148 8.73 11.43 24.70
CA TYR A 148 9.10 11.72 26.09
C TYR A 148 10.44 11.13 26.52
N GLY A 149 11.09 10.33 25.68
CA GLY A 149 12.32 9.62 25.99
C GLY A 149 13.59 10.35 25.56
N ASN A 150 14.71 9.63 25.66
CA ASN A 150 16.03 10.09 25.26
C ASN A 150 16.44 9.40 23.94
N LYS A 151 17.35 10.02 23.18
CA LYS A 151 17.89 9.41 21.94
C LYS A 151 18.55 8.04 22.17
N GLU A 152 19.09 7.82 23.36
CA GLU A 152 19.73 6.55 23.75
C GLU A 152 18.70 5.47 24.07
N SER A 153 17.66 5.80 24.83
CA SER A 153 16.56 4.87 25.13
C SER A 153 15.77 4.49 23.88
N PHE A 154 15.56 5.46 22.97
CA PHE A 154 14.99 5.19 21.65
C PHE A 154 15.83 4.20 20.85
N LYS A 155 17.16 4.41 20.76
CA LYS A 155 18.06 3.48 20.06
C LYS A 155 18.09 2.09 20.68
N GLN A 156 18.05 2.00 22.01
CA GLN A 156 18.02 0.72 22.71
C GLN A 156 16.72 -0.03 22.37
N THR A 157 15.57 0.62 22.52
CA THR A 157 14.25 0.06 22.18
C THR A 157 14.21 -0.38 20.72
N MET A 158 14.74 0.44 19.82
CA MET A 158 14.83 0.10 18.40
C MET A 158 15.66 -1.18 18.17
N ASN A 159 16.80 -1.32 18.83
CA ASN A 159 17.64 -2.52 18.69
C ASN A 159 16.95 -3.76 19.26
N GLU A 160 16.19 -3.62 20.36
CA GLU A 160 15.39 -4.71 20.94
C GLU A 160 14.23 -5.11 20.03
N ALA A 161 13.55 -4.14 19.40
CA ALA A 161 12.48 -4.38 18.43
C ALA A 161 13.00 -5.10 17.18
N LEU A 162 14.17 -4.70 16.66
CA LEU A 162 14.82 -5.34 15.50
C LEU A 162 15.27 -6.79 15.77
N ARG A 163 15.56 -7.15 17.02
CA ARG A 163 15.91 -8.53 17.39
C ARG A 163 14.70 -9.43 17.52
N SER A 164 13.54 -8.85 17.86
CA SER A 164 12.34 -9.59 18.22
C SER A 164 11.38 -9.78 17.04
N ASN A 165 11.39 -8.87 16.07
CA ASN A 165 10.46 -8.85 14.93
C ASN A 165 11.21 -8.80 13.59
N ASP A 166 10.46 -8.90 12.50
CA ASP A 166 10.98 -8.64 11.14
C ASP A 166 11.59 -7.23 11.04
N GLU A 167 12.87 -7.18 10.65
CA GLU A 167 13.62 -5.95 10.47
C GLU A 167 12.88 -4.97 9.55
N TYR A 168 12.33 -5.45 8.43
CA TYR A 168 11.71 -4.59 7.42
C TYR A 168 10.49 -3.85 7.98
N MET A 169 9.61 -4.58 8.66
CA MET A 169 8.40 -4.02 9.26
C MET A 169 8.72 -3.00 10.35
N VAL A 170 9.71 -3.28 11.20
CA VAL A 170 10.17 -2.34 12.23
C VAL A 170 10.72 -1.06 11.60
N TYR A 171 11.52 -1.17 10.54
CA TYR A 171 12.04 0.01 9.83
C TYR A 171 10.94 0.88 9.23
N ILE A 172 9.91 0.29 8.62
CA ILE A 172 8.77 1.04 8.09
C ILE A 172 8.04 1.75 9.22
N LYS A 173 7.77 1.06 10.34
CA LYS A 173 7.09 1.67 11.47
C LYS A 173 7.87 2.83 12.07
N ILE A 174 9.18 2.73 12.14
CA ILE A 174 10.03 3.85 12.56
C ILE A 174 9.95 5.03 11.56
N LEU A 175 9.89 4.76 10.25
CA LEU A 175 9.67 5.84 9.27
C LEU A 175 8.31 6.52 9.48
N GLU A 176 7.24 5.76 9.70
CA GLU A 176 5.90 6.30 9.98
C GLU A 176 5.93 7.19 11.23
N ILE A 177 6.63 6.78 12.29
CA ILE A 177 6.80 7.58 13.52
C ILE A 177 7.54 8.90 13.23
N PHE A 178 8.62 8.87 12.44
CA PHE A 178 9.35 10.08 12.06
C PHE A 178 8.58 11.00 11.11
N GLU A 179 7.66 10.43 10.32
CA GLU A 179 6.72 11.20 9.52
C GLU A 179 5.80 12.00 10.43
N GLU A 180 5.20 11.36 11.42
CA GLU A 180 4.30 11.99 12.41
C GLU A 180 5.03 13.03 13.28
N SER A 181 6.27 12.75 13.70
CA SER A 181 7.07 13.69 14.50
C SER A 181 7.70 14.83 13.69
N ASN A 182 7.58 14.80 12.35
CA ASN A 182 8.16 15.76 11.40
C ASN A 182 9.69 15.96 11.57
N VAL A 183 10.40 14.93 12.06
CA VAL A 183 11.86 14.97 12.26
C VAL A 183 12.57 14.59 10.96
N LEU A 184 12.66 15.57 10.06
CA LEU A 184 13.16 15.40 8.69
C LEU A 184 14.57 14.79 8.60
N LYS A 185 15.49 15.20 9.50
CA LYS A 185 16.88 14.70 9.50
C LYS A 185 16.99 13.25 9.96
N GLY A 186 16.07 12.80 10.83
CA GLY A 186 15.98 11.41 11.25
C GLY A 186 15.49 10.55 10.10
N LEU A 187 14.42 11.00 9.44
CA LEU A 187 13.82 10.34 8.29
C LEU A 187 14.84 10.10 7.16
N ASP A 188 15.58 11.12 6.71
CA ASP A 188 16.51 10.99 5.57
C ASP A 188 17.60 9.92 5.80
N LYS A 189 18.10 9.81 7.04
CA LYS A 189 19.08 8.79 7.42
C LYS A 189 18.48 7.39 7.39
N PHE A 190 17.25 7.24 7.90
CA PHE A 190 16.56 5.97 7.93
C PHE A 190 16.10 5.51 6.55
N THR A 191 15.57 6.41 5.73
CA THR A 191 15.25 6.13 4.32
C THR A 191 16.49 5.62 3.59
N SER A 192 17.63 6.31 3.75
CA SER A 192 18.88 5.89 3.12
C SER A 192 19.31 4.50 3.59
N LYS A 193 19.19 4.21 4.89
CA LYS A 193 19.50 2.89 5.46
C LYS A 193 18.57 1.78 4.96
N ILE A 194 17.29 2.08 4.73
CA ILE A 194 16.31 1.12 4.19
C ILE A 194 16.62 0.83 2.73
N ILE A 195 16.92 1.86 1.94
CA ILE A 195 17.27 1.70 0.52
C ILE A 195 18.57 0.88 0.35
N THR A 196 19.55 1.06 1.24
CA THR A 196 20.79 0.27 1.18
C THR A 196 20.60 -1.17 1.65
N LYS A 197 19.78 -1.41 2.69
CA LYS A 197 19.51 -2.77 3.20
C LYS A 197 18.55 -3.57 2.32
N PHE A 198 17.54 -2.91 1.76
CA PHE A 198 16.44 -3.53 1.01
C PHE A 198 16.41 -3.00 -0.43
N SER A 199 17.57 -2.99 -1.10
CA SER A 199 17.73 -2.48 -2.47
C SER A 199 16.89 -3.21 -3.51
N ASP A 200 16.49 -4.44 -3.21
CA ASP A 200 15.77 -5.30 -4.15
C ASP A 200 14.24 -5.20 -3.95
N SER A 201 13.80 -4.62 -2.83
CA SER A 201 12.38 -4.57 -2.47
C SER A 201 11.70 -3.36 -3.09
N LEU A 202 10.84 -3.61 -4.08
CA LEU A 202 10.02 -2.58 -4.71
C LEU A 202 9.08 -1.87 -3.71
N ASP A 203 8.57 -2.60 -2.71
CA ASP A 203 7.69 -2.04 -1.67
C ASP A 203 8.44 -1.03 -0.77
N ALA A 204 9.73 -1.26 -0.50
CA ALA A 204 10.55 -0.35 0.30
C ALA A 204 10.66 1.04 -0.33
N TYR A 205 10.95 1.10 -1.64
CA TYR A 205 11.04 2.37 -2.37
C TYR A 205 9.70 3.10 -2.39
N LEU A 206 8.59 2.38 -2.58
CA LEU A 206 7.27 2.98 -2.61
C LEU A 206 6.86 3.55 -1.26
N ARG A 207 7.07 2.80 -0.16
CA ARG A 207 6.78 3.30 1.18
C ARG A 207 7.59 4.54 1.49
N CYS A 208 8.90 4.51 1.23
CA CYS A 208 9.76 5.68 1.37
C CYS A 208 9.22 6.88 0.58
N ALA A 209 8.85 6.68 -0.69
CA ALA A 209 8.28 7.74 -1.53
C ALA A 209 7.00 8.32 -0.93
N ILE A 210 6.06 7.48 -0.45
CA ILE A 210 4.83 7.93 0.22
C ILE A 210 5.14 8.88 1.37
N MET A 211 6.11 8.53 2.23
CA MET A 211 6.48 9.38 3.37
C MET A 211 6.96 10.77 2.90
N TYR A 212 7.79 10.83 1.85
CA TYR A 212 8.24 12.13 1.33
C TYR A 212 7.13 12.95 0.69
N PHE A 213 6.18 12.31 0.01
CA PHE A 213 5.01 13.01 -0.53
C PHE A 213 4.13 13.59 0.57
N ARG A 214 3.89 12.84 1.65
CA ARG A 214 3.13 13.33 2.80
C ARG A 214 3.81 14.52 3.49
N LEU A 215 5.14 14.55 3.49
CA LEU A 215 5.94 15.68 3.98
C LEU A 215 6.10 16.83 2.97
N ASN A 216 5.36 16.80 1.83
CA ASN A 216 5.43 17.79 0.75
C ASN A 216 6.83 17.97 0.13
N LYS A 217 7.68 16.94 0.21
CA LYS A 217 9.03 16.92 -0.38
C LYS A 217 9.06 16.07 -1.64
N SER A 218 8.35 16.51 -2.68
CA SER A 218 8.30 15.83 -3.98
C SER A 218 9.69 15.62 -4.60
N ASP A 219 10.60 16.58 -4.47
CA ASP A 219 11.98 16.46 -4.97
C ASP A 219 12.72 15.24 -4.42
N GLN A 220 12.60 14.99 -3.12
CA GLN A 220 13.25 13.86 -2.46
C GLN A 220 12.61 12.54 -2.88
N ALA A 221 11.28 12.51 -3.05
CA ALA A 221 10.59 11.34 -3.59
C ALA A 221 11.08 10.99 -5.00
N ARG A 222 11.31 12.00 -5.86
CA ARG A 222 11.85 11.80 -7.21
C ARG A 222 13.28 11.27 -7.21
N LEU A 223 14.13 11.73 -6.29
CA LEU A 223 15.47 11.16 -6.09
C LEU A 223 15.41 9.68 -5.68
N ILE A 224 14.40 9.28 -4.91
CA ILE A 224 14.18 7.87 -4.54
C ILE A 224 13.79 7.05 -5.76
N LEU A 225 12.96 7.57 -6.66
CA LEU A 225 12.65 6.89 -7.93
C LEU A 225 13.92 6.68 -8.77
N GLN A 226 14.78 7.70 -8.87
CA GLN A 226 16.06 7.57 -9.59
C GLN A 226 16.95 6.48 -8.97
N LYS A 227 17.05 6.45 -7.63
CA LYS A 227 17.77 5.39 -6.90
C LYS A 227 17.14 4.01 -7.06
N ALA A 228 15.81 3.94 -7.19
CA ALA A 228 15.10 2.69 -7.44
C ALA A 228 15.48 2.15 -8.82
N ILE A 229 15.48 2.99 -9.86
CA ILE A 229 15.84 2.60 -11.22
C ILE A 229 17.32 2.17 -11.32
N SER A 230 18.22 2.81 -10.57
CA SER A 230 19.64 2.40 -10.57
C SER A 230 19.89 1.05 -9.91
N ASN A 231 19.14 0.71 -8.85
CA ASN A 231 19.40 -0.48 -8.03
C ASN A 231 18.56 -1.69 -8.46
N LEU A 232 17.34 -1.47 -8.95
CA LEU A 232 16.42 -2.55 -9.29
C LEU A 232 16.74 -3.16 -10.67
N PRO A 233 16.33 -4.42 -10.92
CA PRO A 233 16.47 -5.04 -12.24
C PRO A 233 15.52 -4.43 -13.27
N THR A 234 15.95 -4.41 -14.54
CA THR A 234 15.22 -3.78 -15.67
C THR A 234 13.77 -4.25 -15.82
N LYS A 235 13.49 -5.52 -15.52
CA LYS A 235 12.12 -6.10 -15.56
C LYS A 235 11.16 -5.39 -14.60
N SER A 236 11.66 -4.90 -13.47
CA SER A 236 10.84 -4.26 -12.43
C SER A 236 10.72 -2.74 -12.61
N HIS A 237 11.53 -2.12 -13.47
CA HIS A 237 11.52 -0.66 -13.69
C HIS A 237 10.16 -0.16 -14.17
N VAL A 238 9.53 -0.85 -15.13
CA VAL A 238 8.22 -0.48 -15.66
C VAL A 238 7.15 -0.52 -14.55
N ILE A 239 7.21 -1.53 -13.69
CA ILE A 239 6.29 -1.70 -12.55
C ILE A 239 6.54 -0.58 -11.53
N MET A 240 7.79 -0.29 -11.21
CA MET A 240 8.14 0.76 -10.25
C MET A 240 7.70 2.15 -10.72
N ILE A 241 8.01 2.51 -11.97
CA ILE A 241 7.66 3.83 -12.53
C ILE A 241 6.15 3.99 -12.63
N SER A 242 5.42 2.98 -13.08
CA SER A 242 3.95 3.05 -13.17
C SER A 242 3.30 3.18 -11.80
N LYS A 243 3.78 2.45 -10.78
CA LYS A 243 3.31 2.60 -9.39
C LYS A 243 3.64 3.97 -8.81
N PHE A 244 4.83 4.48 -9.06
CA PHE A 244 5.23 5.83 -8.63
C PHE A 244 4.40 6.92 -9.31
N ALA A 245 4.11 6.78 -10.60
CA ALA A 245 3.30 7.73 -11.36
C ALA A 245 1.84 7.78 -10.87
N LEU A 246 1.26 6.64 -10.47
CA LEU A 246 -0.03 6.64 -9.78
C LEU A 246 0.03 7.42 -8.47
N LEU A 247 1.11 7.23 -7.72
CA LEU A 247 1.31 7.86 -6.41
C LEU A 247 1.44 9.38 -6.52
N GLU A 248 2.22 9.86 -7.49
CA GLU A 248 2.33 11.26 -7.89
C GLU A 248 0.96 11.84 -8.29
N ASN A 249 0.12 11.09 -9.01
CA ASN A 249 -1.20 11.59 -9.39
C ASN A 249 -2.15 11.76 -8.19
N HIS A 250 -1.99 10.94 -7.15
CA HIS A 250 -2.85 10.98 -5.96
C HIS A 250 -2.45 12.04 -4.96
N VAL A 251 -1.15 12.17 -4.67
CA VAL A 251 -0.64 13.04 -3.59
C VAL A 251 0.19 14.21 -4.13
N GLY A 252 0.90 14.00 -5.24
CA GLY A 252 1.84 14.95 -5.84
C GLY A 252 1.26 15.71 -7.03
N SER A 253 2.08 15.87 -8.08
CA SER A 253 1.70 16.63 -9.27
C SER A 253 1.14 15.73 -10.37
N LYS A 254 -0.07 16.05 -10.83
CA LYS A 254 -0.72 15.36 -11.96
C LYS A 254 0.05 15.52 -13.27
N GLU A 255 0.81 16.60 -13.43
CA GLU A 255 1.60 16.84 -14.64
C GLU A 255 2.83 15.94 -14.66
N GLU A 256 3.50 15.78 -13.52
CA GLU A 256 4.65 14.88 -13.39
C GLU A 256 4.25 13.40 -13.50
N ALA A 257 3.08 13.04 -12.97
CA ALA A 257 2.51 11.72 -13.23
C ALA A 257 2.33 11.46 -14.75
N GLN A 258 1.93 12.49 -15.51
CA GLN A 258 1.80 12.39 -16.96
C GLN A 258 3.14 12.26 -17.66
N THR A 259 4.15 13.06 -17.29
CA THR A 259 5.49 12.97 -17.89
C THR A 259 6.10 11.58 -17.66
N LEU A 260 5.93 11.00 -16.46
CA LEU A 260 6.40 9.66 -16.15
C LEU A 260 5.71 8.58 -17.01
N PHE A 261 4.39 8.63 -17.17
CA PHE A 261 3.69 7.67 -18.03
C PHE A 261 4.03 7.87 -19.52
N GLU A 262 4.15 9.11 -19.99
CA GLU A 262 4.55 9.42 -21.36
C GLU A 262 5.97 8.91 -21.67
N HIS A 263 6.89 9.06 -20.72
CA HIS A 263 8.24 8.50 -20.81
C HIS A 263 8.19 6.97 -20.94
N VAL A 264 7.42 6.29 -20.08
CA VAL A 264 7.29 4.82 -20.14
C VAL A 264 6.67 4.35 -21.46
N LEU A 265 5.66 5.05 -21.97
CA LEU A 265 5.01 4.71 -23.25
C LEU A 265 5.91 4.95 -24.46
N THR A 266 6.82 5.94 -24.36
CA THR A 266 7.81 6.21 -25.41
C THR A 266 8.89 5.12 -25.42
N CYS A 267 9.37 4.71 -24.25
CA CYS A 267 10.39 3.66 -24.13
C CYS A 267 9.84 2.25 -24.40
N TYR A 268 8.59 1.98 -24.00
CA TYR A 268 7.96 0.66 -24.07
C TYR A 268 6.57 0.71 -24.73
N PRO A 269 6.48 1.03 -26.03
CA PRO A 269 5.19 1.20 -26.73
C PRO A 269 4.36 -0.08 -26.81
N SER A 270 4.98 -1.26 -26.70
CA SER A 270 4.28 -2.55 -26.77
C SER A 270 3.50 -2.91 -25.49
N ARG A 271 3.68 -2.17 -24.40
CA ARG A 271 3.09 -2.43 -23.07
C ARG A 271 1.71 -1.78 -22.91
N ILE A 272 0.69 -2.42 -23.50
CA ILE A 272 -0.71 -1.96 -23.44
C ILE A 272 -1.28 -1.92 -22.02
N ASN A 273 -0.74 -2.72 -21.09
CA ASN A 273 -1.14 -2.68 -19.68
C ASN A 273 -0.86 -1.31 -19.05
N VAL A 274 0.30 -0.72 -19.33
CA VAL A 274 0.68 0.60 -18.83
C VAL A 274 -0.19 1.69 -19.46
N LEU A 275 -0.46 1.59 -20.76
CA LEU A 275 -1.38 2.49 -21.45
C LEU A 275 -2.79 2.43 -20.85
N SER A 276 -3.27 1.22 -20.57
CA SER A 276 -4.56 1.02 -19.92
C SER A 276 -4.59 1.70 -18.55
N LEU A 277 -3.54 1.54 -17.76
CA LEU A 277 -3.41 2.19 -16.45
C LEU A 277 -3.35 3.73 -16.57
N TYR A 278 -2.60 4.23 -17.56
CA TYR A 278 -2.49 5.66 -17.83
C TYR A 278 -3.85 6.28 -18.20
N VAL A 279 -4.62 5.61 -19.05
CA VAL A 279 -5.97 6.04 -19.43
C VAL A 279 -6.90 6.04 -18.21
N ASP A 280 -6.85 5.03 -17.34
CA ASP A 280 -7.67 5.00 -16.12
C ASP A 280 -7.30 6.15 -15.17
N MET A 281 -6.00 6.44 -15.05
CA MET A 281 -5.50 7.57 -14.27
C MET A 281 -6.02 8.91 -14.83
N LEU A 282 -5.93 9.11 -16.15
CA LEU A 282 -6.41 10.34 -16.80
C LEU A 282 -7.92 10.52 -16.66
N VAL A 283 -8.70 9.44 -16.76
CA VAL A 283 -10.16 9.46 -16.54
C VAL A 283 -10.47 9.85 -15.09
N LYS A 284 -9.77 9.28 -14.10
CA LYS A 284 -9.91 9.68 -12.69
C LYS A 284 -9.56 11.16 -12.46
N SER A 285 -8.57 11.68 -13.18
CA SER A 285 -8.16 13.08 -13.13
C SER A 285 -9.01 14.02 -14.00
N ASN A 286 -10.12 13.53 -14.60
CA ASN A 286 -11.04 14.26 -15.47
C ASN A 286 -10.40 14.89 -16.73
N LYS A 287 -9.27 14.34 -17.19
CA LYS A 287 -8.54 14.80 -18.38
C LYS A 287 -8.83 13.90 -19.58
N ILE A 288 -10.10 13.89 -19.99
CA ILE A 288 -10.64 12.94 -20.98
C ILE A 288 -10.01 13.15 -22.37
N ASP A 289 -9.74 14.39 -22.77
CA ASP A 289 -9.15 14.69 -24.07
C ASP A 289 -7.71 14.19 -24.22
N LEU A 290 -6.95 14.18 -23.12
CA LEU A 290 -5.63 13.55 -23.09
C LEU A 290 -5.73 12.03 -23.18
N ALA A 291 -6.75 11.44 -22.54
CA ALA A 291 -6.99 10.00 -22.63
C ALA A 291 -7.34 9.57 -24.07
N ARG A 292 -8.16 10.36 -24.78
CA ARG A 292 -8.45 10.15 -26.21
C ARG A 292 -7.20 10.20 -27.07
N ARG A 293 -6.39 11.25 -26.93
CA ARG A 293 -5.13 11.40 -27.67
C ARG A 293 -4.16 10.25 -27.40
N ALA A 294 -4.06 9.79 -26.15
CA ALA A 294 -3.23 8.64 -25.80
C ALA A 294 -3.72 7.33 -26.45
N LEU A 295 -5.04 7.13 -26.52
CA LEU A 295 -5.65 5.98 -27.20
C LEU A 295 -5.47 6.05 -28.71
N GLU A 296 -5.71 7.20 -29.34
CA GLU A 296 -5.48 7.43 -30.77
C GLU A 296 -4.04 7.11 -31.17
N ARG A 297 -3.07 7.65 -30.42
CA ARG A 297 -1.64 7.36 -30.63
C ARG A 297 -1.32 5.87 -30.48
N ALA A 298 -1.91 5.19 -29.51
CA ALA A 298 -1.71 3.75 -29.36
C ALA A 298 -2.36 2.96 -30.51
N THR A 299 -3.45 3.47 -31.08
CA THR A 299 -4.04 2.84 -32.27
C THR A 299 -3.27 3.11 -33.54
N THR A 300 -2.32 4.06 -33.62
CA THR A 300 -1.43 4.14 -34.80
C THR A 300 -0.29 3.11 -34.74
N GLN A 301 0.05 2.64 -33.54
CA GLN A 301 1.10 1.64 -33.35
C GLN A 301 0.67 0.24 -33.83
N THR A 302 1.63 -0.55 -34.30
CA THR A 302 1.43 -1.96 -34.69
C THR A 302 1.45 -2.84 -33.45
N LEU A 303 0.29 -3.37 -33.07
CA LEU A 303 0.10 -4.15 -31.85
C LEU A 303 -0.57 -5.49 -32.18
N ALA A 304 -0.33 -6.50 -31.35
CA ALA A 304 -0.95 -7.81 -31.52
C ALA A 304 -2.50 -7.72 -31.48
N PRO A 305 -3.22 -8.47 -32.32
CA PRO A 305 -4.66 -8.31 -32.53
C PRO A 305 -5.50 -8.45 -31.26
N LYS A 306 -5.18 -9.44 -30.41
CA LYS A 306 -5.85 -9.63 -29.10
C LYS A 306 -5.75 -8.39 -28.21
N LYS A 307 -4.57 -7.75 -28.18
CA LYS A 307 -4.33 -6.59 -27.32
C LYS A 307 -4.94 -5.31 -27.91
N MET A 308 -4.99 -5.19 -29.24
CA MET A 308 -5.74 -4.11 -29.90
C MET A 308 -7.23 -4.20 -29.61
N ASN A 309 -7.82 -5.39 -29.66
CA ASN A 309 -9.24 -5.57 -29.31
C ASN A 309 -9.54 -5.14 -27.87
N SER A 310 -8.64 -5.45 -26.92
CA SER A 310 -8.76 -4.97 -25.53
C SER A 310 -8.73 -3.43 -25.45
N LEU A 311 -7.84 -2.80 -26.22
CA LEU A 311 -7.72 -1.34 -26.27
C LEU A 311 -8.97 -0.69 -26.88
N PHE A 312 -9.46 -1.20 -28.01
CA PHE A 312 -10.69 -0.72 -28.66
C PHE A 312 -11.91 -0.90 -27.77
N ASN A 313 -12.02 -2.03 -27.06
CA ASN A 313 -13.09 -2.24 -26.08
C ASN A 313 -13.02 -1.21 -24.94
N LYS A 314 -11.83 -0.83 -24.50
CA LYS A 314 -11.64 0.21 -23.48
C LYS A 314 -12.00 1.59 -24.01
N TRP A 315 -11.60 1.92 -25.24
CA TRP A 315 -11.93 3.18 -25.89
C TRP A 315 -13.45 3.32 -26.10
N LEU A 316 -14.12 2.27 -26.57
CA LEU A 316 -15.57 2.24 -26.67
C LEU A 316 -16.27 2.42 -25.32
N LYS A 317 -15.75 1.82 -24.24
CA LYS A 317 -16.29 2.02 -22.88
C LYS A 317 -16.12 3.46 -22.40
N LEU A 318 -15.01 4.11 -22.75
CA LEU A 318 -14.74 5.50 -22.42
C LEU A 318 -15.69 6.45 -23.19
N GLU A 319 -15.82 6.28 -24.50
CA GLU A 319 -16.69 7.12 -25.33
C GLU A 319 -18.18 6.91 -25.01
N LYS A 320 -18.60 5.70 -24.63
CA LYS A 320 -19.97 5.47 -24.15
C LYS A 320 -20.29 6.21 -22.85
N LYS A 321 -19.29 6.50 -22.02
CA LYS A 321 -19.48 7.19 -20.73
C LYS A 321 -19.32 8.71 -20.84
N TYR A 322 -18.41 9.18 -21.69
CA TYR A 322 -17.97 10.59 -21.72
C TYR A 322 -17.98 11.22 -23.12
N GLY A 323 -18.42 10.48 -24.14
CA GLY A 323 -18.36 10.86 -25.55
C GLY A 323 -19.71 11.17 -26.18
N THR A 324 -19.66 11.48 -27.47
CA THR A 324 -20.82 11.73 -28.35
C THR A 324 -21.03 10.55 -29.29
N SER A 325 -22.22 10.44 -29.91
CA SER A 325 -22.48 9.34 -30.87
C SER A 325 -21.47 9.31 -32.02
N GLU A 326 -21.01 10.47 -32.47
CA GLU A 326 -20.01 10.61 -33.54
C GLU A 326 -18.61 10.12 -33.14
N SER A 327 -18.19 10.32 -31.89
CA SER A 327 -16.88 9.83 -31.43
C SER A 327 -16.88 8.30 -31.31
N VAL A 328 -18.01 7.71 -30.90
CA VAL A 328 -18.18 6.25 -30.86
C VAL A 328 -18.10 5.64 -32.25
N ASP A 329 -18.69 6.28 -33.27
CA ASP A 329 -18.68 5.76 -34.63
C ASP A 329 -17.30 5.90 -35.29
N LYS A 330 -16.55 6.98 -35.00
CA LYS A 330 -15.13 7.09 -35.39
C LYS A 330 -14.29 5.92 -34.85
N VAL A 331 -14.49 5.53 -33.60
CA VAL A 331 -13.77 4.39 -33.00
C VAL A 331 -14.12 3.06 -33.68
N LYS A 332 -15.40 2.84 -34.02
CA LYS A 332 -15.83 1.64 -34.77
C LYS A 332 -15.22 1.59 -36.16
N ILE A 333 -15.15 2.72 -36.86
CA ILE A 333 -14.53 2.83 -38.19
C ILE A 333 -13.03 2.51 -38.10
N CYS A 334 -12.32 3.09 -37.13
CA CYS A 334 -10.90 2.79 -36.90
C CYS A 334 -10.64 1.32 -36.57
N MET A 335 -11.53 0.70 -35.78
CA MET A 335 -11.45 -0.73 -35.46
C MET A 335 -11.61 -1.60 -36.71
N ASN A 336 -12.61 -1.32 -37.54
CA ASN A 336 -12.86 -2.07 -38.78
C ASN A 336 -11.71 -1.93 -39.78
N ASN A 337 -11.19 -0.71 -39.97
CA ASN A 337 -10.07 -0.47 -40.89
C ASN A 337 -8.80 -1.24 -40.47
N LYS A 338 -8.52 -1.34 -39.16
CA LYS A 338 -7.37 -2.11 -38.68
C LYS A 338 -7.55 -3.62 -38.75
N ILE A 339 -8.76 -4.13 -38.57
CA ILE A 339 -9.05 -5.56 -38.76
C ILE A 339 -8.88 -5.94 -40.23
N MET A 340 -9.25 -5.06 -41.17
CA MET A 340 -9.10 -5.28 -42.61
C MET A 340 -7.65 -5.24 -43.08
N LEU A 341 -6.78 -4.45 -42.44
CA LEU A 341 -5.34 -4.39 -42.75
C LEU A 341 -4.53 -5.57 -42.17
N GLN A 342 -5.14 -6.43 -41.34
CA GLN A 342 -4.50 -7.59 -40.71
C GLN A 342 -4.93 -8.93 -41.31
N LYS A 343 -5.89 -8.92 -42.25
CA LYS A 343 -6.17 -10.03 -43.16
C LYS A 343 -5.29 -9.88 -44.40
#